data_AF-A0A3B0BVI6-F1
#
_entry.id   AF-A0A3B0BVI6-F1
#
_cell.length_a   1.000
_cell.length_b   1.000
_cell.length_c   1.000
_cell.angle_alpha   90.00
_cell.angle_beta   90.00
_cell.angle_gamma   90.00
#
_symmetry.space_group_name_H-M   'P 1'
#
loop_
_entity.id
_entity.type
_entity.pdbx_description
1 polymer ?
#
loop_
_entity_poly.entity_id
_entity_poly.type
_entity_poly.pdbx_seq_one_letter_code
_entity_poly.pdbx_strand_id
1 'polypeptide(L)'
;MDFLKLKNNFTFDFFVKGIVYDCYWNIYNVSNDQDFFNDKKMEVELYKNIVVNNIPTYLEARPKDSYDLFRIQHQDGFLADLRKYPSLQKYMGVQFGSKSRSKMRGYLRRLETCFDIRYKMYYGEITEKEFGFLFRKLKEMIGRRFSQRGDVHQSLKHWEYLKNNTLDMILKKSASLFVIFDKNKPIDICLNYHHQNVFRNYIRSYDIDYSKFRLGYIDIWKQLDWCFENNHTIFDLSLGDLAYKRTWCNTVYKFEHHVIYKKQNIGEKIKALTILRLLQLRWFLGRTNLLKPYYGIKSLLKGSAKEEKRIDQETIFDLKDISNIELDRASLSEVDIDDDEYAFIRKHAYNFQYLNFENSKNINVHRMNDIDGNYVISGLKKTQKLVFKAPHHTNNIS
;
A
#
# COMPACT_ATOMS: atom_id res chain seq x y z
N MET A 1 29.31 -1.61 -16.47
CA MET A 1 28.47 -0.97 -15.42
C MET A 1 27.07 -1.60 -15.22
N ASP A 2 26.56 -2.47 -16.11
CA ASP A 2 25.25 -3.13 -15.93
C ASP A 2 25.16 -4.16 -14.79
N PHE A 3 26.30 -4.57 -14.24
CA PHE A 3 26.46 -5.63 -13.25
C PHE A 3 25.92 -5.24 -11.85
N LEU A 4 25.76 -3.93 -11.59
CA LEU A 4 25.21 -3.39 -10.35
C LEU A 4 23.69 -3.13 -10.43
N LYS A 5 23.04 -3.43 -11.56
CA LYS A 5 21.58 -3.40 -11.64
C LYS A 5 21.05 -4.67 -10.98
N LEU A 6 20.43 -4.50 -9.81
CA LEU A 6 19.75 -5.55 -9.07
C LEU A 6 18.47 -5.96 -9.84
N LYS A 7 18.58 -6.93 -10.75
CA LYS A 7 17.48 -7.36 -11.62
C LYS A 7 16.63 -8.48 -11.01
N ASN A 8 17.27 -9.40 -10.29
CA ASN A 8 16.59 -10.56 -9.71
C ASN A 8 16.03 -10.16 -8.33
N ASN A 9 14.71 -9.95 -8.25
CA ASN A 9 14.00 -9.56 -7.03
C ASN A 9 13.24 -10.77 -6.49
N PHE A 10 13.86 -11.46 -5.52
CA PHE A 10 13.33 -12.68 -4.94
C PHE A 10 11.91 -12.50 -4.42
N THR A 11 11.65 -11.44 -3.67
CA THR A 11 10.31 -11.21 -3.12
C THR A 11 9.22 -11.11 -4.20
N PHE A 12 9.53 -10.49 -5.35
CA PHE A 12 8.57 -10.44 -6.45
C PHE A 12 8.49 -11.79 -7.18
N ASP A 13 9.63 -12.34 -7.60
CA ASP A 13 9.65 -13.55 -8.39
C ASP A 13 9.09 -14.76 -7.61
N PHE A 14 9.39 -14.88 -6.31
CA PHE A 14 8.89 -15.95 -5.45
C PHE A 14 7.41 -15.78 -5.11
N PHE A 15 7.02 -14.71 -4.40
CA PHE A 15 5.63 -14.57 -3.92
C PHE A 15 4.63 -14.26 -5.05
N VAL A 16 5.06 -13.58 -6.11
CA VAL A 16 4.15 -13.12 -7.18
C VAL A 16 4.17 -14.04 -8.39
N LYS A 17 5.32 -14.62 -8.73
CA LYS A 17 5.42 -15.51 -9.90
C LYS A 17 5.56 -16.99 -9.55
N GLY A 18 5.76 -17.32 -8.26
CA GLY A 18 6.02 -18.70 -7.84
C GLY A 18 7.37 -19.24 -8.36
N ILE A 19 8.32 -18.35 -8.67
CA ILE A 19 9.61 -18.73 -9.25
C ILE A 19 10.65 -18.89 -8.14
N VAL A 20 11.30 -20.06 -8.14
CA VAL A 20 12.57 -20.28 -7.44
C VAL A 20 13.67 -20.36 -8.51
N TYR A 21 14.74 -19.58 -8.32
CA TYR A 21 15.88 -19.58 -9.24
C TYR A 21 16.62 -20.92 -9.19
N ASP A 22 17.06 -21.42 -10.36
CA ASP A 22 17.68 -22.75 -10.50
C ASP A 22 18.96 -22.96 -9.68
N CYS A 23 19.64 -21.89 -9.27
CA CYS A 23 20.78 -21.97 -8.35
C CYS A 23 20.41 -22.46 -6.93
N TYR A 24 19.13 -22.43 -6.57
CA TYR A 24 18.62 -22.91 -5.29
C TYR A 24 18.04 -24.30 -5.43
N TRP A 25 18.30 -25.17 -4.46
CA TRP A 25 17.67 -26.49 -4.40
C TRP A 25 16.24 -26.35 -3.84
N ASN A 26 16.05 -25.44 -2.88
CA ASN A 26 14.76 -25.14 -2.30
C ASN A 26 14.74 -23.79 -1.57
N ILE A 27 13.55 -23.43 -1.09
CA ILE A 27 13.34 -22.34 -0.13
C ILE A 27 12.82 -22.94 1.17
N TYR A 28 13.57 -22.79 2.26
CA TYR A 28 13.14 -23.22 3.59
C TYR A 28 12.51 -22.05 4.34
N ASN A 29 11.32 -22.24 4.88
CA ASN A 29 10.65 -21.26 5.71
C ASN A 29 10.97 -21.52 7.18
N VAL A 30 11.82 -20.66 7.75
CA VAL A 30 12.26 -20.74 9.14
C VAL A 30 11.12 -20.45 10.12
N SER A 31 10.03 -19.83 9.65
CA SER A 31 8.94 -19.45 10.53
C SER A 31 8.00 -20.59 10.92
N ASN A 32 7.97 -21.66 10.13
CA ASN A 32 7.14 -22.85 10.34
C ASN A 32 7.85 -24.18 10.02
N ASP A 33 9.17 -24.15 9.81
CA ASP A 33 10.01 -25.33 9.52
C ASP A 33 9.55 -26.16 8.31
N GLN A 34 9.14 -25.48 7.23
CA GLN A 34 8.69 -26.13 6.00
C GLN A 34 9.57 -25.80 4.80
N ASP A 35 9.92 -26.82 4.03
CA ASP A 35 10.57 -26.65 2.73
C ASP A 35 9.54 -26.39 1.61
N PHE A 36 9.95 -25.60 0.63
CA PHE A 36 9.25 -25.43 -0.65
C PHE A 36 10.19 -25.80 -1.79
N PHE A 37 9.81 -26.87 -2.50
CA PHE A 37 10.47 -27.32 -3.72
C PHE A 37 9.71 -26.77 -4.92
N ASN A 38 10.44 -26.18 -5.85
CA ASN A 38 9.83 -25.69 -7.09
C ASN A 38 9.97 -26.76 -8.18
N ASP A 39 8.86 -27.40 -8.54
CA ASP A 39 8.84 -28.38 -9.62
C ASP A 39 9.00 -27.73 -11.01
N LYS A 40 8.80 -26.41 -11.12
CA LYS A 40 9.04 -25.66 -12.35
C LYS A 40 10.50 -25.25 -12.43
N LYS A 41 11.30 -26.03 -13.17
CA LYS A 41 12.61 -25.60 -13.65
C LYS A 41 12.43 -24.43 -14.61
N MET A 42 12.35 -23.21 -14.09
CA MET A 42 12.73 -22.08 -14.92
C MET A 42 14.24 -22.15 -15.07
N GLU A 43 14.68 -22.57 -16.25
CA GLU A 43 15.99 -22.18 -16.78
C GLU A 43 15.96 -20.67 -16.96
N VAL A 44 16.06 -19.94 -15.86
CA VAL A 44 16.49 -18.55 -15.94
C VAL A 44 17.91 -18.68 -16.47
N GLU A 45 18.12 -18.38 -17.75
CA GLU A 45 19.45 -18.07 -18.26
C GLU A 45 20.03 -17.08 -17.26
N LEU A 46 20.93 -17.59 -16.41
CA LEU A 46 21.58 -16.81 -15.38
C LEU A 46 22.30 -15.73 -16.14
N TYR A 47 21.68 -14.54 -16.24
CA TYR A 47 22.38 -13.35 -16.71
C TYR A 47 23.72 -13.37 -16.01
N LYS A 48 24.78 -13.08 -16.77
CA LYS A 48 26.21 -13.26 -16.43
C LYS A 48 26.65 -12.77 -15.02
N ASN A 49 25.77 -12.25 -14.17
CA ASN A 49 25.92 -11.82 -12.78
C ASN A 49 24.74 -12.29 -11.90
N ILE A 50 25.01 -13.21 -10.99
CA ILE A 50 23.98 -13.87 -10.16
C ILE A 50 23.82 -13.13 -8.82
N VAL A 51 23.23 -11.94 -8.85
CA VAL A 51 22.81 -11.28 -7.61
C VAL A 51 21.31 -11.45 -7.45
N VAL A 52 20.88 -12.24 -6.47
CA VAL A 52 19.47 -12.38 -6.07
C VAL A 52 19.21 -11.47 -4.88
N ASN A 53 18.20 -10.61 -4.97
CA ASN A 53 17.98 -9.50 -4.03
C ASN A 53 16.66 -9.65 -3.30
N ASN A 54 16.57 -9.00 -2.14
CA ASN A 54 15.35 -8.92 -1.35
C ASN A 54 14.83 -10.30 -0.94
N ILE A 55 15.70 -11.13 -0.36
CA ILE A 55 15.32 -12.39 0.27
C ILE A 55 15.03 -12.09 1.74
N PRO A 56 13.77 -12.22 2.22
CA PRO A 56 13.48 -11.96 3.62
C PRO A 56 14.10 -13.05 4.50
N THR A 57 14.76 -12.69 5.61
CA THR A 57 15.49 -13.67 6.46
C THR A 57 14.62 -14.72 7.17
N TYR A 58 13.30 -14.62 7.11
CA TYR A 58 12.42 -15.71 7.54
C TYR A 58 12.29 -16.82 6.47
N LEU A 59 12.82 -16.59 5.26
CA LEU A 59 13.01 -17.57 4.19
C LEU A 59 14.50 -17.77 3.96
N GLU A 60 14.96 -19.01 4.00
CA GLU A 60 16.31 -19.40 3.65
C GLU A 60 16.33 -20.01 2.24
N ALA A 61 16.90 -19.30 1.28
CA ALA A 61 17.15 -19.83 -0.05
C ALA A 61 18.44 -20.67 -0.04
N ARG A 62 18.30 -22.01 -0.07
CA ARG A 62 19.43 -22.93 0.06
C ARG A 62 20.01 -23.26 -1.33
N PRO A 63 21.31 -23.04 -1.58
CA PRO A 63 21.91 -23.32 -2.89
C PRO A 63 21.97 -24.81 -3.18
N LYS A 64 22.00 -25.19 -4.46
CA LYS A 64 22.40 -26.55 -4.86
C LYS A 64 23.91 -26.75 -4.63
N ASP A 65 24.36 -27.99 -4.47
CA ASP A 65 25.77 -28.33 -4.17
C ASP A 65 26.81 -27.79 -5.15
N SER A 66 26.42 -27.58 -6.42
CA SER A 66 27.28 -27.01 -7.47
C SER A 66 27.52 -25.50 -7.29
N TYR A 67 26.74 -24.84 -6.44
CA TYR A 67 26.79 -23.40 -6.19
C TYR A 67 27.18 -23.10 -4.74
N ASP A 68 27.76 -21.94 -4.56
CA ASP A 68 27.99 -21.33 -3.26
C ASP A 68 27.64 -19.83 -3.36
N LEU A 69 27.52 -19.14 -2.22
CA LEU A 69 27.04 -17.76 -2.20
C LEU A 69 27.71 -16.92 -1.11
N PHE A 70 27.79 -15.63 -1.37
CA PHE A 70 28.03 -14.62 -0.36
C PHE A 70 26.71 -13.92 0.00
N ARG A 71 26.47 -13.74 1.30
CA ARG A 71 25.28 -13.04 1.82
C ARG A 71 25.61 -11.62 2.25
N ILE A 72 24.68 -10.71 2.03
CA ILE A 72 24.74 -9.37 2.62
C ILE A 72 23.35 -8.85 2.95
N GLN A 73 23.23 -8.20 4.10
CA GLN A 73 21.98 -7.60 4.60
C GLN A 73 22.03 -6.08 4.45
N HIS A 74 20.96 -5.49 3.91
CA HIS A 74 20.97 -4.04 3.66
C HIS A 74 19.68 -3.30 4.04
N GLN A 75 18.51 -3.91 3.87
CA GLN A 75 17.22 -3.25 4.04
C GLN A 75 16.37 -3.91 5.13
N ASP A 76 15.57 -3.09 5.79
CA ASP A 76 14.69 -3.53 6.86
C ASP A 76 13.31 -3.87 6.29
N GLY A 77 12.82 -5.04 6.65
CA GLY A 77 11.44 -5.45 6.51
C GLY A 77 10.74 -5.43 7.85
N PHE A 78 9.43 -5.25 7.83
CA PHE A 78 8.60 -5.14 9.02
C PHE A 78 7.47 -6.16 8.94
N LEU A 79 7.36 -7.03 9.94
CA LEU A 79 6.29 -8.01 10.03
C LEU A 79 5.67 -8.06 11.44
N ALA A 80 4.40 -8.43 11.49
CA ALA A 80 3.78 -8.89 12.72
C ALA A 80 3.94 -10.41 12.80
N ASP A 81 4.75 -10.85 13.76
CA ASP A 81 4.92 -12.25 14.13
C ASP A 81 3.81 -12.61 15.12
N LEU A 82 2.88 -13.44 14.64
CA LEU A 82 1.67 -13.81 15.35
C LEU A 82 1.82 -15.14 16.11
N ARG A 83 2.93 -15.88 15.92
CA ARG A 83 3.14 -17.24 16.44
C ARG A 83 2.97 -17.36 17.95
N LYS A 84 3.34 -16.32 18.69
CA LYS A 84 3.30 -16.29 20.16
C LYS A 84 1.96 -15.82 20.74
N TYR A 85 0.96 -15.56 19.88
CA TYR A 85 -0.30 -14.98 20.30
C TYR A 85 -1.45 -15.88 19.89
N PRO A 86 -2.38 -16.19 20.81
CA PRO A 86 -3.53 -17.04 20.49
C PRO A 86 -4.67 -16.27 19.82
N SER A 87 -4.64 -14.94 19.82
CA SER A 87 -5.68 -14.11 19.22
C SER A 87 -5.21 -12.69 18.90
N LEU A 88 -5.98 -12.00 18.06
CA LEU A 88 -5.78 -10.59 17.76
C LEU A 88 -5.77 -9.74 19.04
N GLN A 89 -6.68 -10.00 19.98
CA GLN A 89 -6.78 -9.20 21.21
C GLN A 89 -5.52 -9.34 22.08
N LYS A 90 -4.89 -10.53 22.12
CA LYS A 90 -3.62 -10.75 22.83
C LYS A 90 -2.45 -10.08 22.12
N TYR A 91 -2.37 -10.19 20.79
CA TYR A 91 -1.37 -9.49 20.00
C TYR A 91 -1.45 -7.96 20.19
N MET A 92 -2.64 -7.39 19.98
CA MET A 92 -2.90 -5.97 20.20
C MET A 92 -2.63 -5.57 21.66
N GLY A 93 -2.90 -6.49 22.59
CA GLY A 93 -2.62 -6.42 24.01
C GLY A 93 -1.19 -6.01 24.36
N VAL A 94 -0.23 -6.58 23.63
CA VAL A 94 1.21 -6.36 23.82
C VAL A 94 1.72 -5.23 22.92
N GLN A 95 1.24 -5.17 21.67
CA GLN A 95 1.76 -4.24 20.68
C GLN A 95 1.31 -2.79 20.91
N PHE A 96 0.15 -2.57 21.54
CA PHE A 96 -0.44 -1.24 21.70
C PHE A 96 -0.84 -0.96 23.14
N GLY A 97 -0.56 0.26 23.61
CA GLY A 97 -1.12 0.76 24.86
C GLY A 97 -2.65 0.85 24.85
N SER A 98 -3.26 0.80 26.03
CA SER A 98 -4.72 0.78 26.22
C SER A 98 -5.45 1.92 25.50
N LYS A 99 -4.91 3.14 25.58
CA LYS A 99 -5.44 4.34 24.89
C LYS A 99 -5.43 4.17 23.37
N SER A 100 -4.34 3.68 22.79
CA SER A 100 -4.22 3.44 21.34
C SER A 100 -5.21 2.37 20.87
N ARG A 101 -5.35 1.27 21.62
CA ARG A 101 -6.36 0.24 21.32
C ARG A 101 -7.78 0.79 21.33
N SER A 102 -8.10 1.61 22.33
CA SER A 102 -9.41 2.27 22.41
C SER A 102 -9.66 3.20 21.22
N LYS A 103 -8.64 3.97 20.81
CA LYS A 103 -8.70 4.85 19.65
C LYS A 103 -8.97 4.09 18.35
N MET A 104 -8.28 2.96 18.13
CA MET A 104 -8.48 2.12 16.96
C MET A 104 -9.90 1.55 16.87
N ARG A 105 -10.43 1.03 17.99
CA ARG A 105 -11.85 0.63 18.06
C ARG A 105 -12.80 1.80 17.79
N GLY A 106 -12.41 3.00 18.22
CA GLY A 106 -13.13 4.23 17.92
C GLY A 106 -13.19 4.55 16.42
N TYR A 107 -12.10 4.34 15.67
CA TYR A 107 -12.10 4.51 14.21
C TYR A 107 -13.00 3.49 13.51
N LEU A 108 -12.93 2.23 13.91
CA LEU A 108 -13.79 1.17 13.38
C LEU A 108 -15.27 1.51 13.59
N ARG A 109 -15.66 1.76 14.85
CA ARG A 109 -17.03 2.14 15.19
C ARG A 109 -17.48 3.39 14.44
N ARG A 110 -16.59 4.38 14.27
CA ARG A 110 -16.92 5.61 13.54
C ARG A 110 -17.30 5.30 12.09
N LEU A 111 -16.48 4.51 11.41
CA LEU A 111 -16.73 4.13 10.02
C LEU A 111 -18.07 3.38 9.89
N GLU A 112 -18.27 2.36 10.74
CA GLU A 112 -19.49 1.53 10.75
C GLU A 112 -20.76 2.29 11.20
N THR A 113 -20.61 3.41 11.93
CA THR A 113 -21.74 4.27 12.28
C THR A 113 -22.13 5.18 11.11
N CYS A 114 -21.12 5.73 10.42
CA CYS A 114 -21.33 6.73 9.37
C CYS A 114 -21.71 6.12 8.01
N PHE A 115 -21.40 4.85 7.76
CA PHE A 115 -21.56 4.19 6.47
C PHE A 115 -22.06 2.75 6.64
N ASP A 116 -22.61 2.19 5.55
CA ASP A 116 -23.09 0.81 5.51
C ASP A 116 -21.94 -0.11 5.13
N ILE A 117 -21.10 -0.44 6.11
CA ILE A 117 -19.82 -1.09 5.86
C ILE A 117 -19.94 -2.60 5.76
N ARG A 118 -19.26 -3.18 4.75
CA ARG A 118 -19.04 -4.62 4.62
C ARG A 118 -17.57 -4.92 4.36
N TYR A 119 -17.03 -5.90 5.07
CA TYR A 119 -15.67 -6.41 4.85
C TYR A 119 -15.73 -7.71 4.05
N LYS A 120 -14.82 -7.89 3.09
CA LYS A 120 -14.72 -9.17 2.35
C LYS A 120 -13.27 -9.52 2.03
N MET A 121 -12.91 -10.77 2.30
CA MET A 121 -11.68 -11.38 1.81
C MET A 121 -12.02 -12.29 0.62
N TYR A 122 -11.56 -11.94 -0.57
CA TYR A 122 -11.62 -12.80 -1.74
C TYR A 122 -10.39 -13.71 -1.75
N TYR A 123 -10.58 -14.97 -1.36
CA TYR A 123 -9.53 -15.98 -1.21
C TYR A 123 -10.08 -17.36 -1.58
N GLY A 124 -9.66 -17.90 -2.73
CA GLY A 124 -10.20 -19.13 -3.31
C GLY A 124 -11.48 -18.96 -4.13
N GLU A 125 -12.16 -17.81 -4.03
CA GLU A 125 -13.42 -17.56 -4.74
C GLU A 125 -13.54 -16.09 -5.14
N ILE A 126 -13.71 -15.83 -6.44
CA ILE A 126 -14.05 -14.53 -7.02
C ILE A 126 -14.51 -14.74 -8.47
N THR A 127 -15.50 -13.99 -8.94
CA THR A 127 -15.90 -14.01 -10.36
C THR A 127 -14.98 -13.11 -11.18
N GLU A 128 -14.80 -13.40 -12.47
CA GLU A 128 -13.99 -12.56 -13.35
C GLU A 128 -14.51 -11.12 -13.41
N LYS A 129 -15.85 -10.94 -13.47
CA LYS A 129 -16.50 -9.63 -13.44
C LYS A 129 -16.17 -8.84 -12.18
N GLU A 130 -16.28 -9.49 -11.01
CA GLU A 130 -16.00 -8.87 -9.71
C GLU A 130 -14.51 -8.52 -9.59
N PHE A 131 -13.62 -9.44 -10.00
CA PHE A 131 -12.19 -9.19 -10.05
C PHE A 131 -11.85 -7.99 -10.94
N GLY A 132 -12.37 -7.97 -12.18
CA GLY A 132 -12.13 -6.88 -13.12
C GLY A 132 -12.58 -5.52 -12.58
N PHE A 133 -13.75 -5.48 -11.92
CA PHE A 133 -14.25 -4.29 -11.24
C PHE A 133 -13.33 -3.82 -10.10
N LEU A 134 -13.00 -4.71 -9.17
CA LEU A 134 -12.16 -4.38 -8.01
C LEU A 134 -10.74 -3.99 -8.40
N PHE A 135 -10.13 -4.69 -9.36
CA PHE A 135 -8.77 -4.41 -9.80
C PHE A 135 -8.69 -3.05 -10.51
N ARG A 136 -9.70 -2.70 -11.31
CA ARG A 136 -9.83 -1.36 -11.89
C ARG A 136 -9.95 -0.29 -10.79
N LYS A 137 -10.83 -0.50 -9.80
CA LYS A 137 -11.01 0.43 -8.67
C LYS A 137 -9.73 0.60 -7.84
N LEU A 138 -8.96 -0.47 -7.64
CA LEU A 138 -7.65 -0.40 -7.00
C LEU A 138 -6.68 0.50 -7.79
N LYS A 139 -6.64 0.39 -9.12
CA LYS A 139 -5.82 1.27 -9.98
C LYS A 139 -6.22 2.74 -9.82
N GLU A 140 -7.52 3.02 -9.83
CA GLU A 140 -8.08 4.37 -9.66
C GLU A 140 -7.69 4.97 -8.29
N MET A 141 -7.86 4.22 -7.20
CA MET A 141 -7.48 4.64 -5.85
C MET A 141 -5.98 4.91 -5.72
N ILE A 142 -5.14 4.06 -6.33
CA ILE A 142 -3.70 4.30 -6.41
C ILE A 142 -3.47 5.63 -7.14
N GLY A 143 -3.97 5.77 -8.37
CA GLY A 143 -3.82 6.98 -9.18
C GLY A 143 -4.16 8.27 -8.42
N ARG A 144 -5.38 8.35 -7.85
CA ARG A 144 -5.84 9.53 -7.08
C ARG A 144 -4.89 9.87 -5.92
N ARG A 145 -4.40 8.86 -5.21
CA ARG A 145 -3.48 9.05 -4.07
C ARG A 145 -2.08 9.52 -4.49
N PHE A 146 -1.61 9.10 -5.65
CA PHE A 146 -0.29 9.48 -6.17
C PHE A 146 -0.29 10.86 -6.81
N SER A 147 -1.37 11.26 -7.50
CA SER A 147 -1.55 12.64 -7.97
C SER A 147 -1.42 13.66 -6.83
N GLN A 148 -2.01 13.37 -5.66
CA GLN A 148 -1.88 14.22 -4.46
C GLN A 148 -0.46 14.32 -3.90
N ARG A 149 0.42 13.35 -4.21
CA ARG A 149 1.78 13.27 -3.65
C ARG A 149 2.88 13.65 -4.64
N GLY A 150 2.57 13.78 -5.93
CA GLY A 150 3.54 14.03 -7.00
C GLY A 150 4.51 12.85 -7.23
N ASP A 151 4.15 11.63 -6.85
CA ASP A 151 4.99 10.43 -6.92
C ASP A 151 4.38 9.38 -7.89
N VAL A 152 5.14 8.39 -8.34
CA VAL A 152 4.62 7.22 -9.10
C VAL A 152 4.77 5.95 -8.26
N HIS A 153 3.69 5.17 -8.07
CA HIS A 153 3.78 3.91 -7.34
C HIS A 153 4.66 2.90 -8.07
N GLN A 154 5.67 2.33 -7.39
CA GLN A 154 6.54 1.31 -7.99
C GLN A 154 5.79 0.08 -8.53
N SER A 155 4.70 -0.35 -7.89
CA SER A 155 3.89 -1.50 -8.31
C SER A 155 3.14 -1.29 -9.63
N LEU A 156 2.96 -0.04 -10.10
CA LEU A 156 2.38 0.22 -11.42
C LEU A 156 3.28 -0.28 -12.56
N LYS A 157 4.59 -0.45 -12.31
CA LYS A 157 5.54 -0.98 -13.30
C LYS A 157 5.20 -2.40 -13.76
N HIS A 158 4.52 -3.17 -12.91
CA HIS A 158 4.14 -4.56 -13.19
C HIS A 158 2.62 -4.74 -13.30
N TRP A 159 1.86 -3.65 -13.49
CA TRP A 159 0.40 -3.68 -13.40
C TRP A 159 -0.26 -4.70 -14.32
N GLU A 160 0.15 -4.77 -15.59
CA GLU A 160 -0.42 -5.72 -16.55
C GLU A 160 -0.13 -7.18 -16.15
N TYR A 161 1.08 -7.46 -15.65
CA TYR A 161 1.38 -8.78 -15.09
C TYR A 161 0.44 -9.10 -13.92
N LEU A 162 0.28 -8.18 -12.98
CA LEU A 162 -0.60 -8.38 -11.83
C LEU A 162 -2.04 -8.62 -12.28
N LYS A 163 -2.56 -7.79 -13.19
CA LYS A 163 -3.93 -7.92 -13.72
C LYS A 163 -4.17 -9.29 -14.36
N ASN A 164 -3.23 -9.77 -15.17
CA ASN A 164 -3.39 -11.01 -15.93
C ASN A 164 -3.25 -12.28 -15.07
N ASN A 165 -2.54 -12.22 -13.95
CA ASN A 165 -2.23 -13.41 -13.13
C ASN A 165 -2.99 -13.47 -11.80
N THR A 166 -3.40 -12.32 -11.23
CA THR A 166 -3.95 -12.29 -9.87
C THR A 166 -5.25 -13.06 -9.73
N LEU A 167 -6.12 -13.09 -10.75
CA LEU A 167 -7.37 -13.86 -10.71
C LEU A 167 -7.10 -15.34 -10.44
N ASP A 168 -6.24 -15.96 -11.26
CA ASP A 168 -5.83 -17.36 -11.10
C ASP A 168 -5.17 -17.60 -9.74
N MET A 169 -4.33 -16.67 -9.28
CA MET A 169 -3.69 -16.76 -7.96
C MET A 169 -4.71 -16.70 -6.81
N ILE A 170 -5.77 -15.89 -6.92
CA ILE A 170 -6.85 -15.87 -5.93
C ILE A 170 -7.57 -17.21 -5.89
N LEU A 171 -7.95 -17.75 -7.06
CA LEU A 171 -8.62 -19.05 -7.16
C LEU A 171 -7.75 -20.19 -6.58
N LYS A 172 -6.43 -20.12 -6.79
CA LYS A 172 -5.44 -21.06 -6.24
C LYS A 172 -5.02 -20.76 -4.79
N LYS A 173 -5.63 -19.78 -4.13
CA LYS A 173 -5.31 -19.41 -2.74
C LYS A 173 -3.85 -18.98 -2.51
N SER A 174 -3.17 -18.49 -3.54
CA SER A 174 -1.83 -17.89 -3.46
C SER A 174 -1.84 -16.35 -3.49
N ALA A 175 -2.99 -15.75 -3.79
CA ALA A 175 -3.27 -14.33 -3.62
C ALA A 175 -4.64 -14.10 -2.98
N SER A 176 -4.90 -12.89 -2.51
CA SER A 176 -6.24 -12.46 -2.08
C SER A 176 -6.46 -10.98 -2.31
N LEU A 177 -7.73 -10.58 -2.47
CA LEU A 177 -8.15 -9.19 -2.32
C LEU A 177 -8.93 -9.02 -1.01
N PHE A 178 -8.43 -8.21 -0.10
CA PHE A 178 -9.22 -7.70 1.01
C PHE A 178 -9.89 -6.40 0.58
N VAL A 179 -11.19 -6.28 0.80
CA VAL A 179 -11.98 -5.12 0.40
C VAL A 179 -12.86 -4.63 1.54
N ILE A 180 -12.85 -3.32 1.76
CA ILE A 180 -13.87 -2.62 2.55
C ILE A 180 -14.85 -1.99 1.57
N PHE A 181 -16.13 -2.32 1.71
CA PHE A 181 -17.22 -1.73 0.95
C PHE A 181 -18.01 -0.75 1.81
N ASP A 182 -18.46 0.34 1.20
CA ASP A 182 -19.61 1.12 1.62
C ASP A 182 -20.76 0.77 0.67
N LYS A 183 -21.76 0.05 1.17
CA LYS A 183 -22.77 -0.64 0.35
C LYS A 183 -22.11 -1.54 -0.72
N ASN A 184 -22.20 -1.14 -1.98
CA ASN A 184 -21.60 -1.82 -3.14
C ASN A 184 -20.32 -1.12 -3.66
N LYS A 185 -19.95 0.03 -3.10
CA LYS A 185 -18.78 0.81 -3.50
C LYS A 185 -17.55 0.32 -2.73
N PRO A 186 -16.50 -0.19 -3.38
CA PRO A 186 -15.25 -0.48 -2.70
C PRO A 186 -14.59 0.85 -2.31
N ILE A 187 -14.21 0.98 -1.03
CA ILE A 187 -13.58 2.18 -0.46
C ILE A 187 -12.15 1.92 0.02
N ASP A 188 -11.76 0.67 0.21
CA ASP A 188 -10.38 0.22 0.46
C ASP A 188 -10.16 -1.13 -0.21
N ILE A 189 -9.01 -1.30 -0.86
CA ILE A 189 -8.61 -2.55 -1.48
C ILE A 189 -7.14 -2.84 -1.15
N CYS A 190 -6.89 -4.04 -0.64
CA CYS A 190 -5.56 -4.59 -0.41
C CYS A 190 -5.36 -5.86 -1.26
N LEU A 191 -4.29 -5.88 -2.07
CA LEU A 191 -3.78 -7.09 -2.72
C LEU A 191 -2.70 -7.72 -1.83
N ASN A 192 -2.91 -8.99 -1.50
CA ASN A 192 -2.00 -9.78 -0.67
C ASN A 192 -1.56 -11.05 -1.40
N TYR A 193 -0.37 -11.54 -1.04
CA TYR A 193 0.15 -12.84 -1.48
C TYR A 193 0.33 -13.77 -0.30
N HIS A 194 0.15 -15.05 -0.55
CA HIS A 194 0.15 -16.10 0.46
C HIS A 194 1.17 -17.16 0.10
N HIS A 195 1.99 -17.53 1.08
CA HIS A 195 2.89 -18.67 0.95
C HIS A 195 3.03 -19.36 2.30
N GLN A 196 2.60 -20.62 2.39
CA GLN A 196 2.54 -21.36 3.66
C GLN A 196 1.86 -20.50 4.76
N ASN A 197 2.52 -20.28 5.89
CA ASN A 197 2.03 -19.47 7.01
C ASN A 197 2.22 -17.95 6.83
N VAL A 198 2.76 -17.49 5.70
CA VAL A 198 3.07 -16.08 5.42
C VAL A 198 1.93 -15.42 4.65
N PHE A 199 1.33 -14.41 5.26
CA PHE A 199 0.45 -13.43 4.64
C PHE A 199 1.26 -12.17 4.34
N ARG A 200 1.48 -11.86 3.06
CA ARG A 200 2.26 -10.71 2.65
C ARG A 200 1.37 -9.62 2.04
N ASN A 201 1.27 -8.48 2.72
CA ASN A 201 0.53 -7.33 2.20
C ASN A 201 1.36 -6.61 1.13
N TYR A 202 0.87 -6.59 -0.11
CA TYR A 202 1.67 -6.16 -1.27
C TYR A 202 1.31 -4.77 -1.79
N ILE A 203 0.03 -4.56 -2.12
CA ILE A 203 -0.49 -3.27 -2.54
C ILE A 203 -1.70 -2.96 -1.67
N ARG A 204 -1.81 -1.71 -1.24
CA ARG A 204 -2.93 -1.22 -0.45
C ARG A 204 -3.27 0.20 -0.84
N SER A 205 -4.53 0.45 -1.14
CA SER A 205 -5.03 1.79 -1.41
C SER A 205 -6.48 1.93 -0.99
N TYR A 206 -6.91 3.18 -0.85
CA TYR A 206 -8.25 3.52 -0.40
C TYR A 206 -8.74 4.78 -1.10
N ASP A 207 -10.05 4.99 -1.07
CA ASP A 207 -10.69 6.21 -1.55
C ASP A 207 -10.35 7.38 -0.63
N ILE A 208 -9.60 8.34 -1.16
CA ILE A 208 -9.08 9.52 -0.44
C ILE A 208 -10.17 10.39 0.18
N ASP A 209 -11.41 10.30 -0.31
CA ASP A 209 -12.54 11.04 0.25
C ASP A 209 -12.86 10.56 1.67
N TYR A 210 -12.58 9.29 1.98
CA TYR A 210 -12.75 8.67 3.31
C TYR A 210 -11.52 8.88 4.23
N SER A 211 -10.53 9.68 3.84
CA SER A 211 -9.24 9.80 4.55
C SER A 211 -9.35 10.10 6.05
N LYS A 212 -10.38 10.84 6.50
CA LYS A 212 -10.62 11.14 7.92
C LYS A 212 -10.99 9.91 8.76
N PHE A 213 -11.53 8.86 8.14
CA PHE A 213 -11.92 7.61 8.78
C PHE A 213 -10.79 6.61 8.98
N ARG A 214 -9.56 6.92 8.53
CA ARG A 214 -8.37 6.10 8.77
C ARG A 214 -8.50 4.66 8.24
N LEU A 215 -9.01 4.49 7.01
CA LEU A 215 -9.18 3.18 6.36
C LEU A 215 -7.90 2.31 6.43
N GLY A 216 -6.73 2.91 6.22
CA GLY A 216 -5.44 2.23 6.34
C GLY A 216 -5.03 1.74 7.75
N TYR A 217 -5.82 2.02 8.80
CA TYR A 217 -5.65 1.37 10.11
C TYR A 217 -6.67 0.23 10.28
N ILE A 218 -7.86 0.41 9.70
CA ILE A 218 -8.95 -0.56 9.76
C ILE A 218 -8.62 -1.78 8.89
N ASP A 219 -8.02 -1.58 7.71
CA ASP A 219 -7.61 -2.66 6.82
C ASP A 219 -6.55 -3.57 7.45
N ILE A 220 -5.54 -3.04 8.16
CA ILE A 220 -4.52 -3.82 8.87
C ILE A 220 -5.18 -4.59 10.01
N TRP A 221 -6.03 -3.93 10.81
CA TRP A 221 -6.74 -4.57 11.91
C TRP A 221 -7.52 -5.79 11.41
N LYS A 222 -8.35 -5.61 10.38
CA LYS A 222 -9.22 -6.67 9.85
C LYS A 222 -8.43 -7.79 9.16
N GLN A 223 -7.33 -7.46 8.48
CA GLN A 223 -6.47 -8.48 7.89
C GLN A 223 -5.69 -9.27 8.95
N LEU A 224 -5.26 -8.65 10.04
CA LEU A 224 -4.67 -9.38 11.18
C LEU A 224 -5.69 -10.32 11.81
N ASP A 225 -6.94 -9.86 12.01
CA ASP A 225 -8.05 -10.69 12.50
C ASP A 225 -8.22 -11.94 11.63
N TRP A 226 -8.29 -11.73 10.31
CA TRP A 226 -8.39 -12.80 9.33
C TRP A 226 -7.19 -13.76 9.38
N CYS A 227 -5.97 -13.26 9.63
CA CYS A 227 -4.77 -14.11 9.77
C CYS A 227 -4.89 -15.07 10.96
N PHE A 228 -5.40 -14.61 12.10
CA PHE A 228 -5.65 -15.48 13.26
C PHE A 228 -6.69 -16.56 12.97
N GLU A 229 -7.76 -16.21 12.24
CA GLU A 229 -8.82 -17.15 11.85
C GLU A 229 -8.37 -18.18 10.80
N ASN A 230 -7.33 -17.87 10.01
CA ASN A 230 -6.89 -18.66 8.87
C ASN A 230 -5.46 -19.21 9.02
N ASN A 231 -4.94 -19.30 10.25
CA ASN A 231 -3.64 -19.90 10.57
C ASN A 231 -2.42 -19.27 9.85
N HIS A 232 -2.51 -17.99 9.49
CA HIS A 232 -1.35 -17.24 9.02
C HIS A 232 -0.63 -16.65 10.23
N THR A 233 0.60 -17.12 10.48
CA THR A 233 1.35 -16.71 11.67
C THR A 233 2.37 -15.60 11.39
N ILE A 234 2.58 -15.24 10.13
CA ILE A 234 3.43 -14.12 9.71
C ILE A 234 2.60 -13.16 8.86
N PHE A 235 2.43 -11.92 9.32
CA PHE A 235 1.83 -10.84 8.54
C PHE A 235 2.91 -9.84 8.13
N ASP A 236 3.38 -9.92 6.89
CA ASP A 236 4.52 -9.17 6.38
C ASP A 236 4.09 -7.88 5.66
N LEU A 237 4.47 -6.73 6.21
CA LEU A 237 4.31 -5.41 5.60
C LEU A 237 5.52 -4.99 4.75
N SER A 238 6.54 -5.84 4.64
CA SER A 238 7.68 -5.71 3.72
C SER A 238 8.53 -4.44 3.94
N LEU A 239 9.45 -4.21 3.02
CA LEU A 239 10.34 -3.06 2.89
C LEU A 239 9.70 -1.69 3.11
N GLY A 240 10.45 -0.81 3.76
CA GLY A 240 10.15 0.61 3.86
C GLY A 240 9.82 1.01 5.28
N ASP A 241 10.66 1.85 5.86
CA ASP A 241 10.53 2.34 7.22
C ASP A 241 9.48 3.45 7.29
N LEU A 242 8.25 3.07 7.61
CA LEU A 242 7.11 3.96 7.76
C LEU A 242 6.57 3.86 9.18
N ALA A 243 6.17 5.00 9.76
CA ALA A 243 5.74 5.08 11.16
C ALA A 243 4.64 4.06 11.50
N TYR A 244 3.68 3.83 10.60
CA TYR A 244 2.62 2.84 10.85
C TYR A 244 3.18 1.42 10.94
N LYS A 245 4.20 1.03 10.15
CA LYS A 245 4.80 -0.30 10.24
C LYS A 245 5.52 -0.50 11.57
N ARG A 246 6.25 0.51 12.05
CA ARG A 246 6.83 0.48 13.41
C ARG A 246 5.77 0.31 14.50
N THR A 247 4.56 0.79 14.26
CA THR A 247 3.45 0.65 15.21
C THR A 247 2.76 -0.70 15.10
N TRP A 248 2.60 -1.23 13.89
CA TRP A 248 1.86 -2.46 13.61
C TRP A 248 2.69 -3.74 13.58
N CYS A 249 4.03 -3.64 13.57
CA CYS A 249 4.93 -4.78 13.50
C CYS A 249 5.71 -4.91 14.81
N ASN A 250 5.80 -6.13 15.34
CA ASN A 250 6.61 -6.47 16.51
C ASN A 250 8.01 -7.01 16.12
N THR A 251 8.26 -7.22 14.83
CA THR A 251 9.50 -7.78 14.31
C THR A 251 10.03 -6.95 13.16
N VAL A 252 11.31 -6.58 13.25
CA VAL A 252 12.08 -6.02 12.13
C VAL A 252 13.08 -7.08 11.69
N TYR A 253 13.00 -7.46 10.42
CA TYR A 253 13.91 -8.44 9.81
C TYR A 253 14.77 -7.77 8.76
N LYS A 254 15.84 -8.44 8.31
CA LYS A 254 16.70 -7.94 7.25
C LYS A 254 16.37 -8.64 5.94
N PHE A 255 16.46 -7.90 4.85
CA PHE A 255 16.53 -8.48 3.53
C PHE A 255 17.97 -8.82 3.18
N GLU A 256 18.17 -10.06 2.79
CA GLU A 256 19.41 -10.59 2.27
C GLU A 256 19.49 -10.40 0.75
N HIS A 257 20.73 -10.23 0.29
CA HIS A 257 21.12 -10.29 -1.09
C HIS A 257 22.19 -11.38 -1.21
N HIS A 258 21.98 -12.31 -2.13
CA HIS A 258 22.88 -13.41 -2.41
C HIS A 258 23.68 -13.09 -3.67
N VAL A 259 25.01 -13.13 -3.57
CA VAL A 259 25.91 -13.13 -4.72
C VAL A 259 26.40 -14.56 -4.94
N ILE A 260 25.88 -15.20 -5.98
CA ILE A 260 26.00 -16.65 -6.20
C ILE A 260 27.09 -16.94 -7.24
N TYR A 261 27.80 -18.04 -7.09
CA TYR A 261 28.88 -18.48 -7.98
C TYR A 261 28.98 -20.01 -8.03
N LYS A 262 29.56 -20.58 -9.10
CA LYS A 262 29.85 -22.01 -9.17
C LYS A 262 31.04 -22.36 -8.28
N LYS A 263 30.88 -23.33 -7.38
CA LYS A 263 31.86 -23.68 -6.34
C LYS A 263 33.22 -24.10 -6.90
N GLN A 264 33.23 -24.80 -8.03
CA GLN A 264 34.46 -25.29 -8.68
C GLN A 264 35.19 -24.22 -9.51
N ASN A 265 34.62 -23.02 -9.69
CA ASN A 265 35.21 -21.97 -10.51
C ASN A 265 35.75 -20.81 -9.65
N ILE A 266 37.06 -20.81 -9.42
CA ILE A 266 37.76 -19.78 -8.62
C ILE A 266 37.59 -18.38 -9.23
N GLY A 267 37.59 -18.27 -10.56
CA GLY A 267 37.38 -16.99 -11.24
C GLY A 267 36.00 -16.39 -10.95
N GLU A 268 34.96 -17.23 -10.94
CA GLU A 268 33.61 -16.82 -10.54
C GLU A 268 33.55 -16.41 -9.07
N LYS A 269 34.26 -17.12 -8.17
CA LYS A 269 34.35 -16.75 -6.75
C LYS A 269 34.98 -15.36 -6.56
N ILE A 270 36.10 -15.08 -7.23
CA ILE A 270 36.75 -13.76 -7.19
C ILE A 270 35.79 -12.69 -7.71
N LYS A 271 35.13 -12.93 -8.84
CA LYS A 271 34.14 -12.02 -9.41
C LYS A 271 32.97 -11.76 -8.44
N ALA A 272 32.44 -12.79 -7.80
CA ALA A 272 31.39 -12.69 -6.81
C ALA A 272 31.84 -11.86 -5.59
N LEU A 273 33.08 -12.05 -5.12
CA LEU A 273 33.65 -11.25 -4.05
C LEU A 273 33.80 -9.77 -4.47
N THR A 274 34.25 -9.50 -5.69
CA THR A 274 34.31 -8.12 -6.21
C THR A 274 32.93 -7.48 -6.24
N ILE A 275 31.90 -8.19 -6.73
CA ILE A 275 30.52 -7.71 -6.74
C ILE A 275 30.03 -7.42 -5.31
N LEU A 276 30.28 -8.33 -4.36
CA LEU A 276 29.93 -8.14 -2.96
C LEU A 276 30.55 -6.86 -2.39
N ARG A 277 31.85 -6.62 -2.63
CA ARG A 277 32.54 -5.41 -2.18
C ARG A 277 31.99 -4.15 -2.84
N LEU A 278 31.66 -4.20 -4.14
CA LEU A 278 31.04 -3.07 -4.83
C LEU A 278 29.63 -2.76 -4.30
N LEU A 279 28.84 -3.77 -3.94
CA LEU A 279 27.53 -3.59 -3.29
C LEU A 279 27.68 -2.98 -1.89
N GLN A 280 28.61 -3.49 -1.08
CA GLN A 280 28.95 -2.92 0.23
C GLN A 280 29.34 -1.45 0.10
N LEU A 281 30.23 -1.13 -0.83
CA LEU A 281 30.67 0.25 -1.09
C LEU A 281 29.50 1.12 -1.56
N ARG A 282 28.70 0.66 -2.53
CA ARG A 282 27.53 1.40 -3.02
C ARG A 282 26.57 1.75 -1.89
N TRP A 283 26.30 0.80 -1.01
CA TRP A 283 25.39 0.99 0.11
C TRP A 283 25.98 1.83 1.23
N PHE A 284 27.27 1.69 1.50
CA PHE A 284 28.00 2.58 2.40
C PHE A 284 27.93 4.03 1.90
N LEU A 285 28.26 4.27 0.63
CA LEU A 285 28.19 5.59 -0.02
C LEU A 285 26.76 6.15 -0.06
N GLY A 286 25.75 5.28 -0.23
CA GLY A 286 24.35 5.68 -0.17
C GLY A 286 23.93 6.15 1.23
N ARG A 287 24.48 5.57 2.30
CA ARG A 287 24.20 5.95 3.69
C ARG A 287 24.92 7.22 4.12
N THR A 288 26.13 7.48 3.62
CA THR A 288 26.96 8.61 4.03
C THR A 288 26.60 9.94 3.36
N ASN A 289 25.51 10.03 2.58
CA ASN A 289 25.11 11.23 1.82
C ASN A 289 26.18 11.79 0.84
N LEU A 290 27.34 11.12 0.68
CA LEU A 290 28.46 11.57 -0.17
C LEU A 290 28.11 11.65 -1.68
N LEU A 291 26.98 11.05 -2.08
CA LEU A 291 26.49 11.06 -3.46
C LEU A 291 25.49 12.20 -3.76
N LYS A 292 25.06 13.02 -2.78
CA LYS A 292 24.18 14.18 -3.02
C LYS A 292 24.72 15.19 -4.04
N PRO A 293 26.02 15.53 -4.10
CA PRO A 293 26.55 16.46 -5.10
C PRO A 293 26.37 15.95 -6.54
N TYR A 294 26.36 14.63 -6.75
CA TYR A 294 26.26 14.03 -8.08
C TYR A 294 24.82 14.04 -8.64
N TYR A 295 23.79 14.00 -7.77
CA TYR A 295 22.39 14.13 -8.20
C TYR A 295 22.01 15.58 -8.49
N GLY A 296 22.64 16.57 -7.83
CA GLY A 296 22.47 18.00 -8.15
C GLY A 296 23.03 18.39 -9.52
N ILE A 297 24.07 17.70 -10.00
CA ILE A 297 24.69 17.99 -11.30
C ILE A 297 23.88 17.35 -12.46
N LYS A 298 23.28 16.17 -12.26
CA LYS A 298 22.38 15.58 -13.26
C LYS A 298 21.07 16.35 -13.45
N SER A 299 20.56 17.02 -12.42
CA SER A 299 19.41 17.92 -12.56
C SER A 299 19.75 19.23 -13.27
N LEU A 300 21.02 19.63 -13.29
CA LEU A 300 21.50 20.79 -14.05
C LEU A 300 21.76 20.46 -15.53
N LEU A 301 22.12 19.21 -15.85
CA LEU A 301 22.40 18.75 -17.22
C LEU A 301 21.18 18.19 -17.95
N LYS A 302 20.15 17.74 -17.24
CA LYS A 302 18.81 17.58 -17.84
C LYS A 302 18.17 18.96 -17.87
N GLY A 303 18.35 19.64 -19.01
CA GLY A 303 17.70 20.90 -19.32
C GLY A 303 16.24 20.88 -18.83
N SER A 304 15.87 21.98 -18.19
CA SER A 304 14.58 22.25 -17.58
C SER A 304 13.43 22.09 -18.61
N ALA A 305 12.98 20.87 -18.86
CA ALA A 305 11.56 20.67 -19.10
C ALA A 305 10.90 20.95 -17.75
N LYS A 306 10.33 22.15 -17.61
CA LYS A 306 9.30 22.41 -16.60
C LYS A 306 8.18 21.41 -16.89
N GLU A 307 8.26 20.21 -16.33
CA GLU A 307 7.03 19.50 -15.99
C GLU A 307 6.36 20.40 -14.97
N GLU A 308 5.30 21.08 -15.41
CA GLU A 308 4.37 21.75 -14.52
C GLU A 308 3.99 20.73 -13.45
N LYS A 309 4.51 20.92 -12.23
CA LYS A 309 3.80 20.42 -11.07
C LYS A 309 2.42 21.03 -11.18
N ARG A 310 1.42 20.22 -11.55
CA ARG A 310 0.04 20.46 -11.11
C ARG A 310 0.09 20.39 -9.59
N ILE A 311 0.46 21.52 -8.99
CA ILE A 311 -0.03 21.88 -7.67
C ILE A 311 -1.52 21.98 -7.94
N ASP A 312 -2.28 20.93 -7.57
CA ASP A 312 -3.71 21.11 -7.38
C ASP A 312 -3.81 22.32 -6.47
N GLN A 313 -4.27 23.46 -7.01
CA GLN A 313 -4.54 24.64 -6.22
C GLN A 313 -5.47 24.16 -5.11
N GLU A 314 -4.99 24.13 -3.85
CA GLU A 314 -5.86 23.81 -2.73
C GLU A 314 -7.00 24.82 -2.80
N THR A 315 -8.16 24.36 -3.24
CA THR A 315 -9.32 25.22 -3.41
C THR A 315 -9.61 25.82 -2.05
N ILE A 316 -9.41 27.12 -1.89
CA ILE A 316 -9.56 27.76 -0.59
C ILE A 316 -11.05 27.70 -0.25
N PHE A 317 -11.39 27.09 0.88
CA PHE A 317 -12.77 26.94 1.32
C PHE A 317 -12.94 27.44 2.75
N ASP A 318 -14.11 28.01 3.04
CA ASP A 318 -14.52 28.36 4.40
C ASP A 318 -15.69 27.47 4.83
N LEU A 319 -15.68 27.08 6.10
CA LEU A 319 -16.76 26.32 6.74
C LEU A 319 -17.44 27.19 7.81
N LYS A 320 -18.76 27.30 7.77
CA LYS A 320 -19.55 28.03 8.79
C LYS A 320 -20.63 27.13 9.37
N ASP A 321 -20.70 27.03 10.69
CA ASP A 321 -21.85 26.39 11.36
C ASP A 321 -23.07 27.31 11.21
N ILE A 322 -24.15 26.77 10.65
CA ILE A 322 -25.40 27.48 10.42
C ILE A 322 -26.59 26.70 10.98
N SER A 323 -26.35 25.84 11.98
CA SER A 323 -27.38 24.96 12.55
C SER A 323 -28.60 25.72 13.11
N ASN A 324 -28.44 27.00 13.46
CA ASN A 324 -29.51 27.84 14.02
C ASN A 324 -30.06 28.87 13.02
N ILE A 325 -29.69 28.79 11.74
CA ILE A 325 -30.13 29.72 10.71
C ILE A 325 -31.23 29.05 9.90
N GLU A 326 -32.39 29.71 9.80
CA GLU A 326 -33.43 29.27 8.87
C GLU A 326 -32.96 29.51 7.44
N LEU A 327 -32.94 28.43 6.65
CA LEU A 327 -32.63 28.48 5.23
C LEU A 327 -33.93 28.51 4.43
N ASP A 328 -34.01 29.43 3.48
CA ASP A 328 -35.07 29.40 2.48
C ASP A 328 -34.89 28.14 1.61
N ARG A 329 -35.91 27.28 1.56
CA ARG A 329 -35.86 26.04 0.78
C ARG A 329 -36.00 26.30 -0.71
N ALA A 330 -36.62 27.41 -1.11
CA ALA A 330 -36.81 27.73 -2.53
C ALA A 330 -35.48 28.09 -3.23
N SER A 331 -34.48 28.54 -2.48
CA SER A 331 -33.15 28.87 -2.98
C SER A 331 -32.15 27.71 -2.93
N LEU A 332 -32.62 26.48 -2.65
CA LEU A 332 -31.77 25.30 -2.54
C LEU A 332 -32.10 24.26 -3.62
N SER A 333 -31.06 23.74 -4.27
CA SER A 333 -31.14 22.58 -5.16
C SER A 333 -30.37 21.42 -4.56
N GLU A 334 -30.97 20.22 -4.54
CA GLU A 334 -30.32 19.01 -4.03
C GLU A 334 -29.14 18.61 -4.92
N VAL A 335 -28.06 18.15 -4.29
CA VAL A 335 -26.82 17.74 -4.95
C VAL A 335 -26.52 16.29 -4.59
N ASP A 336 -26.42 15.44 -5.60
CA ASP A 336 -25.88 14.10 -5.44
C ASP A 336 -24.35 14.13 -5.45
N ILE A 337 -23.73 13.88 -4.29
CA ILE A 337 -22.27 13.85 -4.15
C ILE A 337 -21.62 12.59 -4.73
N ASP A 338 -22.38 11.59 -5.14
CA ASP A 338 -21.87 10.44 -5.87
C ASP A 338 -21.67 10.75 -7.37
N ASP A 339 -22.26 11.83 -7.89
CA ASP A 339 -21.93 12.36 -9.21
C ASP A 339 -20.48 12.88 -9.25
N ASP A 340 -19.78 12.62 -10.34
CA ASP A 340 -18.41 13.07 -10.57
C ASP A 340 -18.33 14.60 -10.70
N GLU A 341 -19.41 15.26 -11.15
CA GLU A 341 -19.51 16.73 -11.16
C GLU A 341 -19.28 17.32 -9.76
N TYR A 342 -19.81 16.66 -8.72
CA TYR A 342 -19.78 17.12 -7.33
C TYR A 342 -18.76 16.40 -6.45
N ALA A 343 -17.84 15.64 -7.05
CA ALA A 343 -16.81 14.88 -6.33
C ALA A 343 -15.96 15.74 -5.40
N PHE A 344 -15.77 17.03 -5.72
CA PHE A 344 -15.02 17.98 -4.89
C PHE A 344 -15.67 18.27 -3.53
N ILE A 345 -16.99 18.05 -3.38
CA ILE A 345 -17.74 18.25 -2.13
C ILE A 345 -17.69 17.02 -1.24
N ARG A 346 -17.56 15.82 -1.83
CA ARG A 346 -17.70 14.52 -1.16
C ARG A 346 -16.85 14.41 0.11
N LYS A 347 -15.57 14.80 0.03
CA LYS A 347 -14.66 14.82 1.19
C LYS A 347 -15.16 15.72 2.32
N HIS A 348 -15.79 16.85 2.01
CA HIS A 348 -16.36 17.76 3.01
C HIS A 348 -17.60 17.17 3.67
N ALA A 349 -18.49 16.55 2.89
CA ALA A 349 -19.64 15.82 3.41
C ALA A 349 -19.22 14.68 4.36
N TYR A 350 -18.24 13.87 3.96
CA TYR A 350 -17.70 12.80 4.80
C TYR A 350 -16.99 13.34 6.05
N ASN A 351 -16.33 14.50 5.95
CA ASN A 351 -15.73 15.15 7.10
C ASN A 351 -16.77 15.65 8.12
N PHE A 352 -17.91 16.14 7.62
CA PHE A 352 -19.05 16.55 8.42
C PHE A 352 -19.69 15.32 9.13
N GLN A 353 -19.93 14.24 8.39
CA GLN A 353 -20.39 12.95 8.94
C GLN A 353 -19.48 12.49 10.09
N TYR A 354 -18.16 12.49 9.84
CA TYR A 354 -17.18 12.08 10.83
C TYR A 354 -17.30 12.92 12.10
N LEU A 355 -17.44 14.24 12.01
CA LEU A 355 -17.49 15.10 13.22
C LEU A 355 -18.78 14.91 14.00
N ASN A 356 -19.89 14.68 13.31
CA ASN A 356 -21.22 14.64 13.91
C ASN A 356 -21.75 13.23 14.22
N PHE A 357 -20.98 12.18 13.93
CA PHE A 357 -21.43 10.78 14.06
C PHE A 357 -22.70 10.47 13.26
N GLU A 358 -22.86 11.14 12.12
CA GLU A 358 -24.07 11.05 11.32
C GLU A 358 -23.91 9.96 10.26
N ASN A 359 -24.96 9.15 10.07
CA ASN A 359 -24.98 8.14 9.01
C ASN A 359 -25.26 8.80 7.66
N SER A 360 -24.67 8.26 6.59
CA SER A 360 -24.80 8.78 5.24
C SER A 360 -26.24 8.93 4.76
N LYS A 361 -27.16 8.07 5.22
CA LYS A 361 -28.59 8.18 4.89
C LYS A 361 -29.28 9.45 5.42
N ASN A 362 -28.66 10.11 6.40
CA ASN A 362 -29.18 11.31 7.02
C ASN A 362 -28.47 12.59 6.53
N ILE A 363 -27.54 12.46 5.59
CA ILE A 363 -26.80 13.59 5.04
C ILE A 363 -27.44 14.05 3.76
N ASN A 364 -27.78 15.32 3.71
CA ASN A 364 -28.24 15.97 2.49
C ASN A 364 -27.27 17.09 2.14
N VAL A 365 -27.00 17.24 0.84
CA VAL A 365 -26.17 18.31 0.30
C VAL A 365 -27.02 19.13 -0.65
N HIS A 366 -26.96 20.45 -0.50
CA HIS A 366 -27.67 21.37 -1.36
C HIS A 366 -26.72 22.43 -1.89
N ARG A 367 -26.95 22.87 -3.13
CA ARG A 367 -26.35 24.08 -3.70
C ARG A 367 -27.26 25.27 -3.37
N MET A 368 -26.65 26.40 -3.04
CA MET A 368 -27.39 27.67 -2.92
C MET A 368 -27.51 28.30 -4.31
N ASN A 369 -28.74 28.44 -4.81
CA ASN A 369 -29.03 28.95 -6.15
C ASN A 369 -28.61 30.43 -6.30
N ASP A 370 -28.68 31.20 -5.22
CA ASP A 370 -28.45 32.64 -5.23
C ASP A 370 -26.95 33.01 -5.21
N ILE A 371 -26.07 32.09 -4.82
CA ILE A 371 -24.64 32.36 -4.64
C ILE A 371 -23.82 31.18 -5.11
N ASP A 372 -23.13 31.36 -6.25
CA ASP A 372 -22.29 30.31 -6.81
C ASP A 372 -21.14 29.91 -5.86
N GLY A 373 -20.73 28.64 -5.93
CA GLY A 373 -19.70 28.08 -5.06
C GLY A 373 -20.10 27.91 -3.58
N ASN A 374 -21.37 28.10 -3.22
CA ASN A 374 -21.88 27.91 -1.86
C ASN A 374 -22.75 26.65 -1.76
N TYR A 375 -22.44 25.83 -0.78
CA TYR A 375 -23.12 24.57 -0.52
C TYR A 375 -23.53 24.46 0.94
N VAL A 376 -24.59 23.72 1.21
CA VAL A 376 -25.08 23.39 2.54
C VAL A 376 -25.01 21.89 2.72
N ILE A 377 -24.38 21.45 3.80
CA ILE A 377 -24.33 20.06 4.24
C ILE A 377 -25.14 19.99 5.53
N SER A 378 -26.23 19.21 5.52
CA SER A 378 -27.10 19.05 6.69
C SER A 378 -27.15 17.59 7.14
N GLY A 379 -27.21 17.40 8.46
CA GLY A 379 -27.58 16.16 9.13
C GLY A 379 -28.87 16.32 9.92
N LEU A 380 -29.16 15.40 10.83
CA LEU A 380 -30.39 15.46 11.64
C LEU A 380 -30.43 16.66 12.60
N LYS A 381 -29.28 17.09 13.12
CA LYS A 381 -29.17 18.11 14.19
C LYS A 381 -28.25 19.28 13.86
N LYS A 382 -27.38 19.11 12.86
CA LYS A 382 -26.31 20.05 12.56
C LYS A 382 -26.36 20.39 11.08
N THR A 383 -26.00 21.63 10.78
CA THR A 383 -25.94 22.14 9.41
C THR A 383 -24.69 23.00 9.25
N GLN A 384 -23.97 22.79 8.16
CA GLN A 384 -22.74 23.50 7.84
C GLN A 384 -22.81 24.07 6.44
N LYS A 385 -22.42 25.33 6.29
CA LYS A 385 -22.21 25.98 5.00
C LYS A 385 -20.75 25.81 4.57
N LEU A 386 -20.55 25.41 3.33
CA LEU A 386 -19.27 25.29 2.63
C LEU A 386 -19.21 26.38 1.56
N VAL A 387 -18.17 27.22 1.60
CA VAL A 387 -17.98 28.32 0.65
C VAL A 387 -16.65 28.14 -0.05
N PHE A 388 -16.67 27.90 -1.35
CA PHE A 388 -15.46 27.91 -2.17
C PHE A 388 -15.12 29.34 -2.56
N LYS A 389 -13.88 29.76 -2.30
CA LYS A 389 -13.38 31.06 -2.78
C LYS A 389 -12.91 30.89 -4.22
N ALA A 390 -13.28 31.85 -5.08
CA ALA A 390 -12.67 31.95 -6.40
C ALA A 390 -11.13 32.06 -6.24
N PRO A 391 -10.34 31.43 -7.12
CA PRO A 391 -8.89 31.60 -7.08
C PRO A 391 -8.59 33.09 -7.22
N HIS A 392 -7.81 33.65 -6.28
CA HIS A 392 -7.37 35.03 -6.36
C HIS A 392 -6.61 35.22 -7.68
N HIS A 393 -7.24 35.90 -8.65
CA HIS A 393 -6.48 36.58 -9.69
C HIS A 393 -5.68 37.67 -8.98
N THR A 394 -4.40 37.40 -8.72
CA THR A 394 -3.43 38.47 -8.52
C THR A 394 -3.37 39.26 -9.83
N ASN A 395 -4.19 40.30 -9.93
CA ASN A 395 -3.94 41.37 -10.88
C ASN A 395 -2.60 41.99 -10.48
N ASN A 396 -1.54 41.59 -11.18
CA ASN A 396 -0.34 42.41 -11.27
C ASN A 396 -0.79 43.70 -11.95
N ILE A 397 -1.05 44.71 -11.12
CA ILE A 397 -1.10 46.09 -11.58
C ILE A 397 0.35 46.46 -11.92
N SER A 398 0.50 46.90 -13.16
CA SER A 398 1.67 47.43 -13.87
C SER A 398 2.65 48.24 -13.04
#